data_AF-A0A6V7JJQ1-F1
#
_entry.id   AF-A0A6V7JJQ1-F1
#
_cell.length_a   1.000
_cell.length_b   1.000
_cell.length_c   1.000
_cell.angle_alpha   90.00
_cell.angle_beta   90.00
_cell.angle_gamma   90.00
#
_symmetry.space_group_name_H-M   'P 1'
#
loop_
_entity.id
_entity.type
_entity.pdbx_description
1 polymer ?
#
loop_
_entity_poly.entity_id
_entity_poly.type
_entity_poly.pdbx_seq_one_letter_code
_entity_poly.pdbx_strand_id
1 'polypeptide(L)' 'PFERTVTMHKDSSGRIGFHFKDGKISALVQDSSAARNGLLTDHQILEINGK' A
#
# COMPACT_ATOMS: atom_id res chain seq x y z
N PRO A 1 17.98 -3.24 -1.13
CA PRO A 1 17.17 -3.43 0.09
C PRO A 1 15.79 -4.00 -0.26
N PHE A 2 15.43 -5.16 0.30
CA PHE A 2 14.14 -5.82 0.00
C PHE A 2 12.97 -5.26 0.84
N GLU A 3 13.28 -4.59 1.93
CA GLU A 3 12.32 -3.82 2.72
C GLU A 3 12.34 -2.34 2.30
N ARG A 4 11.16 -1.72 2.27
CA ARG A 4 11.00 -0.27 2.14
C ARG A 4 9.81 0.23 2.96
N THR A 5 9.95 1.41 3.54
CA THR A 5 8.85 2.12 4.21
C THR A 5 8.15 3.06 3.23
N VAL A 6 6.82 3.08 3.25
CA VAL A 6 5.99 4.00 2.46
C VAL A 6 4.93 4.61 3.37
N THR A 7 4.86 5.94 3.41
CA THR A 7 3.83 6.67 4.16
C THR A 7 2.68 7.04 3.23
N MET A 8 1.45 6.77 3.64
CA MET A 8 0.25 7.03 2.85
C MET A 8 -0.83 7.69 3.72
N HIS A 9 -1.73 8.43 3.09
CA HIS A 9 -2.81 9.16 3.76
C HIS A 9 -4.17 8.64 3.29
N LYS A 10 -5.09 8.47 4.24
CA LYS A 10 -6.47 8.08 3.92
C LYS A 10 -7.18 9.20 3.17
N ASP A 11 -8.01 8.82 2.19
CA ASP A 11 -8.95 9.73 1.57
C ASP A 11 -10.16 10.02 2.50
N SER A 12 -11.11 10.82 2.01
CA SER A 12 -12.34 11.16 2.74
C SER A 12 -13.24 9.96 3.01
N SER A 13 -13.06 8.85 2.30
CA SER A 13 -13.75 7.57 2.51
C SER A 13 -12.96 6.61 3.41
N GLY A 14 -11.82 7.06 3.98
CA GLY A 14 -10.98 6.26 4.86
C GLY A 14 -10.08 5.24 4.15
N ARG A 15 -9.91 5.33 2.82
CA ARG A 15 -9.18 4.35 2.01
C ARG A 15 -7.79 4.84 1.63
N ILE A 16 -6.85 3.90 1.48
CA ILE A 16 -5.48 4.15 1.00
C ILE A 16 -5.34 3.84 -0.49
N GLY A 17 -6.01 2.77 -0.96
CA GLY A 17 -6.18 2.43 -2.38
C GLY A 17 -5.24 1.35 -2.93
N PHE A 18 -5.17 0.20 -2.28
CA PHE A 18 -4.54 -1.00 -2.85
C PHE A 18 -5.35 -2.24 -2.49
N HIS A 19 -5.17 -3.30 -3.28
CA HIS A 19 -5.74 -4.63 -3.03
C HIS A 19 -4.67 -5.53 -2.40
N PHE A 20 -5.05 -6.27 -1.37
CA PHE A 20 -4.18 -7.24 -0.70
C PHE A 20 -4.84 -8.61 -0.74
N LYS A 21 -4.12 -9.60 -1.26
CA LYS A 21 -4.61 -10.97 -1.43
C LYS A 21 -3.44 -11.95 -1.37
N ASP A 22 -3.64 -13.09 -0.73
CA ASP A 22 -2.64 -14.18 -0.63
C ASP A 22 -1.29 -13.69 -0.08
N GLY A 23 -1.33 -12.81 0.93
CA GLY A 23 -0.13 -12.27 1.59
C GLY A 23 0.61 -11.17 0.82
N LYS A 24 0.11 -10.74 -0.34
CA LYS A 24 0.78 -9.74 -1.18
C LYS A 24 -0.17 -8.66 -1.71
N ILE A 25 0.41 -7.52 -2.06
CA ILE A 25 -0.29 -6.44 -2.78
C ILE A 25 -0.52 -6.89 -4.22
N SER A 26 -1.76 -6.89 -4.68
CA SER A 26 -2.16 -7.43 -6.00
C SER A 26 -2.51 -6.36 -7.03
N ALA A 27 -2.97 -5.19 -6.59
CA ALA A 27 -3.31 -4.07 -7.48
C ALA A 27 -3.30 -2.75 -6.72
N LEU A 28 -3.16 -1.64 -7.45
CA LEU A 28 -3.32 -0.28 -6.94
C LEU A 28 -4.59 0.34 -7.52
N VAL A 29 -5.29 1.12 -6.72
CA VAL A 29 -6.40 1.94 -7.18
C VAL A 29 -5.83 3.21 -7.84
N GLN A 30 -6.33 3.56 -9.01
CA GLN A 30 -5.93 4.78 -9.72
C GLN A 30 -6.17 6.03 -8.84
N ASP A 31 -5.28 7.01 -8.94
CA ASP A 31 -5.30 8.29 -8.22
C ASP A 31 -5.28 8.19 -6.68
N SER A 32 -5.08 6.99 -6.14
CA SER A 32 -5.01 6.75 -4.71
C SER A 32 -3.71 7.25 -4.05
N SER A 33 -3.67 7.24 -2.72
CA SER A 33 -2.42 7.54 -2.01
C SER A 33 -1.38 6.44 -2.26
N ALA A 34 -1.79 5.18 -2.36
CA ALA A 34 -0.89 4.07 -2.71
C ALA A 34 -0.21 4.26 -4.08
N ALA A 35 -0.98 4.64 -5.11
CA ALA A 35 -0.45 4.90 -6.44
C ALA A 35 0.53 6.09 -6.43
N ARG A 36 0.16 7.20 -5.78
CA ARG A 36 0.98 8.43 -5.72
C ARG A 36 2.30 8.26 -4.95
N ASN A 37 2.35 7.34 -3.98
CA ASN A 37 3.56 7.06 -3.20
C ASN A 37 4.39 5.88 -3.77
N GLY A 38 4.03 5.37 -4.95
CA GLY A 38 4.78 4.32 -5.63
C GLY A 38 4.83 3.01 -4.83
N LEU A 39 3.71 2.64 -4.19
CA LEU A 39 3.55 1.31 -3.61
C LEU A 39 3.67 0.27 -4.74
N LEU A 40 4.33 -0.85 -4.49
CA LEU A 40 4.58 -1.87 -5.52
C LEU A 40 3.66 -3.07 -5.31
N THR A 41 3.17 -3.64 -6.41
CA THR A 41 2.50 -4.94 -6.42
C THR A 41 3.52 -6.07 -6.24
N ASP A 42 3.04 -7.27 -5.93
CA ASP A 42 3.83 -8.46 -5.65
C ASP A 42 4.84 -8.30 -4.49
N HIS A 43 4.57 -7.34 -3.61
CA HIS A 43 5.28 -7.15 -2.34
C HIS A 43 4.38 -7.54 -1.17
N GLN A 44 4.99 -8.09 -0.12
CA GLN A 44 4.32 -8.40 1.14
C GLN A 44 4.34 -7.17 2.06
N ILE A 45 3.40 -7.12 3.00
CA ILE A 45 3.38 -6.12 4.07
C ILE A 45 4.06 -6.76 5.28
N LEU A 46 5.14 -6.13 5.76
CA LEU A 46 5.83 -6.60 6.96
C LEU A 46 5.22 -6.01 8.23
N GLU A 47 4.90 -4.71 8.18
CA GLU A 47 4.48 -3.94 9.34
C GLU A 47 3.53 -2.80 8.91
N ILE A 48 2.59 -2.44 9.77
CA ILE A 48 1.75 -1.25 9.63
C ILE A 48 1.81 -0.44 10.93
N ASN A 49 2.40 0.76 10.86
CA ASN A 49 2.49 1.73 11.97
C ASN A 49 3.10 1.16 13.26
N GLY A 50 4.23 0.45 13.18
CA GLY A 50 4.92 -0.10 14.36
C GLY A 50 4.45 -1.50 14.78
N LYS A 51 3.60 -2.17 13.99
CA LYS A 51 2.93 -3.43 14.37
C LYS A 51 2.83 -4.44 13.25
#